data_AF-A0A524K6K9-F1
#
_entry.id   AF-A0A524K6K9-F1
#
_cell.length_a   1.000
_cell.length_b   1.000
_cell.length_c   1.000
_cell.angle_alpha   90.00
_cell.angle_beta   90.00
_cell.angle_gamma   90.00
#
_symmetry.space_group_name_H-M   'P 1'
#
loop_
_entity.id
_entity.type
_entity.pdbx_description
1 polymer ?
#
loop_
_entity_poly.entity_id
_entity_poly.type
_entity_poly.pdbx_seq_one_letter_code
_entity_poly.pdbx_strand_id
1 'polypeptide(L)'
;FRRDYEVKWTAAPADNGFGRTASVWTETGVLFVTAGVMNDTISVAPASDQITDKFIKALQESFIEIAQTEAGKGAIAIYSHEGYKVVTDADYEATRKAAEVLSGN
;
A
#
# COMPACT_ATOMS: atom_id res chain seq x y z
N PHE A 1 9.09 7.59 8.27
CA PHE A 1 9.50 9.00 8.07
C PHE A 1 8.96 9.45 6.71
N ARG A 2 8.08 10.46 6.67
CA ARG A 2 7.56 11.03 5.43
C ARG A 2 8.67 11.89 4.80
N ARG A 3 9.08 11.62 3.56
CA ARG A 3 10.12 12.38 2.83
C ARG A 3 9.48 13.47 1.97
N ASP A 4 8.63 14.29 2.57
CA ASP A 4 7.88 15.35 1.87
C ASP A 4 8.66 16.66 1.70
N TYR A 5 9.83 16.78 2.33
CA TYR A 5 10.67 17.99 2.34
C TYR A 5 9.93 19.23 2.88
N GLU A 6 8.81 19.09 3.58
CA GLU A 6 7.98 20.22 4.02
C GLU A 6 8.80 21.23 4.84
N VAL A 7 9.56 20.73 5.81
CA VAL A 7 10.45 21.55 6.65
C VAL A 7 11.55 22.23 5.82
N LYS A 8 12.13 21.52 4.84
CA LYS A 8 13.17 22.09 3.98
C LYS A 8 12.62 23.11 2.98
N TRP A 9 11.34 23.04 2.66
CA TRP A 9 10.71 23.90 1.66
C TRP A 9 10.77 25.37 2.05
N THR A 10 10.42 25.68 3.29
CA THR A 10 10.41 27.05 3.83
C THR A 10 11.69 27.42 4.57
N ALA A 11 12.54 26.44 4.93
CA ALA A 11 13.83 26.71 5.55
C ALA A 11 14.73 27.59 4.66
N ALA A 12 15.55 28.43 5.30
CA ALA A 12 16.44 29.33 4.60
C ALA A 12 17.50 28.56 3.79
N PRO A 13 17.98 29.09 2.66
CA PRO A 13 19.07 28.47 1.90
C PRO A 13 20.35 28.27 2.73
N ALA A 14 20.61 29.13 3.72
CA ALA A 14 21.73 29.00 4.65
C ALA A 14 21.67 27.71 5.50
N ASP A 15 20.47 27.15 5.70
CA ASP A 15 20.23 25.92 6.46
C ASP A 15 19.97 24.71 5.53
N ASN A 16 20.43 24.77 4.28
CA ASN A 16 20.15 23.79 3.23
C ASN A 16 18.64 23.64 2.89
N GLY A 17 17.87 24.72 3.02
CA GLY A 17 16.48 24.82 2.62
C GLY A 17 16.27 25.46 1.24
N PHE A 18 15.01 25.56 0.79
CA PHE A 18 14.65 26.12 -0.52
C PHE A 18 14.20 27.59 -0.48
N GLY A 19 14.05 28.19 0.72
CA GLY A 19 13.73 29.60 0.90
C GLY A 19 12.35 30.02 0.38
N ARG A 20 11.41 29.08 0.26
CA ARG A 20 10.05 29.35 -0.25
C ARG A 20 9.20 30.01 0.84
N THR A 21 8.31 30.92 0.43
CA THR A 21 7.47 31.68 1.35
C THR A 21 6.12 31.02 1.63
N ALA A 22 5.65 30.15 0.73
CA ALA A 22 4.46 29.33 0.90
C ALA A 22 4.84 27.85 1.08
N SER A 23 3.89 27.02 1.54
CA SER A 23 4.14 25.59 1.76
C SER A 23 4.32 24.83 0.44
N VAL A 24 5.01 23.68 0.50
CA VAL A 24 5.15 22.76 -0.64
C VAL A 24 3.79 22.36 -1.19
N TRP A 25 2.77 22.20 -0.34
CA TRP A 25 1.42 21.79 -0.73
C TRP A 25 0.63 22.88 -1.48
N THR A 26 0.96 24.15 -1.27
CA THR A 26 0.37 25.27 -2.02
C THR A 26 1.04 25.46 -3.38
N GLU A 27 2.34 25.20 -3.45
CA GLU A 27 3.17 25.50 -4.61
C GLU A 27 3.39 24.30 -5.54
N THR A 28 3.03 23.09 -5.10
CA THR A 28 3.12 21.86 -5.88
C THR A 28 1.75 21.21 -6.03
N GLY A 29 1.59 20.41 -7.07
CA GLY A 29 0.37 19.67 -7.34
C GLY A 29 0.65 18.30 -7.93
N VAL A 30 -0.33 17.41 -7.85
CA VAL A 30 -0.27 16.09 -8.50
C VAL A 30 -0.49 16.28 -10.00
N LEU A 31 0.49 15.92 -10.82
CA LEU A 31 0.38 16.00 -12.28
C LEU A 31 -0.35 14.81 -12.87
N PHE A 32 -0.04 13.61 -12.39
CA PHE A 32 -0.69 12.37 -12.77
C PHE A 32 -0.54 11.34 -11.66
N VAL A 33 -1.42 10.34 -11.68
CA VAL A 33 -1.32 9.12 -10.86
C VAL A 33 -1.25 7.92 -11.78
N THR A 34 -0.60 6.85 -11.34
CA THR A 34 -0.62 5.58 -12.06
C THR A 34 -1.97 4.90 -11.88
N ALA A 35 -2.24 3.89 -12.71
CA ALA A 35 -3.28 2.92 -12.37
C ALA A 35 -2.96 2.31 -10.98
N GLY A 36 -4.02 2.00 -10.23
CA GLY A 36 -3.88 1.32 -8.95
C GLY A 36 -3.28 -0.07 -9.14
N VAL A 37 -2.40 -0.45 -8.21
CA VAL A 37 -1.91 -1.82 -8.05
C VAL A 37 -2.48 -2.40 -6.77
N MET A 38 -2.43 -3.72 -6.64
CA MET A 38 -2.85 -4.39 -5.40
C MET A 38 -1.97 -3.94 -4.22
N ASN A 39 -2.62 -3.68 -3.09
CA ASN A 39 -1.93 -3.54 -1.79
C ASN A 39 -1.32 -4.89 -1.37
N ASP A 40 -0.62 -4.88 -0.23
CA ASP A 40 0.03 -6.04 0.37
C ASP A 40 -0.89 -7.26 0.43
N THR A 41 -0.29 -8.43 0.17
CA THR A 41 -1.02 -9.68 -0.05
C THR A 41 -0.61 -10.71 1.00
N ILE A 42 -1.61 -11.39 1.58
CA ILE A 42 -1.38 -12.59 2.37
C ILE A 42 -1.27 -13.77 1.40
N SER A 43 -0.09 -14.36 1.32
CA SER A 43 0.19 -15.52 0.46
C SER A 43 0.39 -16.77 1.30
N VAL A 44 -0.12 -17.90 0.82
CA VAL A 44 0.16 -19.23 1.38
C VAL A 44 1.20 -19.94 0.51
N ALA A 45 1.87 -20.94 1.09
CA ALA A 45 2.68 -21.86 0.30
C ALA A 45 1.80 -22.63 -0.71
N PRO A 46 2.39 -23.23 -1.75
CA PRO A 46 1.68 -24.12 -2.65
C PRO A 46 0.92 -25.23 -1.92
N ALA A 47 -0.13 -25.75 -2.57
CA ALA A 47 -0.99 -26.78 -2.01
C ALA A 47 -0.18 -27.99 -1.50
N SER A 48 -0.54 -28.46 -0.32
CA SER A 48 0.07 -29.60 0.35
C SER A 48 -0.95 -30.25 1.29
N ASP A 49 -0.59 -31.37 1.93
CA ASP A 49 -1.46 -32.04 2.91
C ASP A 49 -1.85 -31.11 4.08
N GLN A 50 -1.04 -30.08 4.34
CA GLN A 50 -1.29 -29.07 5.38
C GLN A 50 -1.99 -27.82 4.82
N ILE A 51 -1.67 -27.41 3.59
CA ILE A 51 -2.27 -26.27 2.90
C ILE A 51 -3.37 -26.77 1.98
N THR A 52 -4.51 -27.10 2.59
CA THR A 52 -5.71 -27.57 1.90
C THR A 52 -6.62 -26.40 1.51
N ASP A 53 -7.52 -26.61 0.54
CA ASP A 53 -8.52 -25.61 0.16
C ASP A 53 -9.40 -25.19 1.34
N LYS A 54 -9.72 -26.14 2.22
CA LYS A 54 -10.48 -25.87 3.45
C LYS A 54 -9.70 -24.95 4.40
N PHE A 55 -8.40 -25.17 4.54
CA PHE A 55 -7.54 -24.31 5.33
C PHE A 55 -7.45 -22.90 4.73
N ILE A 56 -7.22 -22.79 3.42
CA ILE A 56 -7.15 -21.50 2.71
C ILE A 56 -8.43 -20.71 2.91
N LYS A 57 -9.59 -21.35 2.72
CA LYS A 57 -10.89 -20.72 2.91
C LYS A 57 -11.11 -20.25 4.35
N ALA A 58 -10.81 -21.09 5.35
CA ALA A 58 -10.94 -20.71 6.75
C ALA A 58 -10.02 -19.53 7.13
N LEU A 59 -8.81 -19.49 6.56
CA LEU A 59 -7.86 -18.39 6.76
C LEU A 59 -8.39 -17.09 6.16
N GLN A 60 -8.91 -17.14 4.92
CA GLN A 60 -9.52 -15.99 4.25
C GLN A 60 -10.70 -15.42 5.05
N GLU A 61 -11.62 -16.28 5.48
CA GLU A 61 -12.79 -15.91 6.29
C GLU A 61 -12.34 -15.27 7.62
N SER A 62 -11.36 -15.87 8.30
CA SER A 62 -10.83 -15.36 9.57
C SER A 62 -10.28 -13.93 9.45
N PHE A 63 -9.51 -13.62 8.39
CA PHE A 63 -9.00 -12.26 8.17
C PHE A 63 -10.11 -11.26 7.81
N ILE A 64 -11.09 -11.67 7.00
CA ILE A 64 -12.22 -10.80 6.65
C ILE A 64 -13.05 -10.48 7.91
N GLU A 65 -13.33 -11.50 8.74
CA GLU A 65 -14.13 -11.35 9.95
C GLU A 65 -13.42 -10.53 11.02
N ILE A 66 -12.12 -10.75 11.25
CA ILE A 66 -11.39 -9.98 12.28
C ILE A 66 -11.41 -8.49 11.94
N ALA A 67 -11.27 -8.12 10.66
CA ALA A 67 -11.33 -6.73 10.21
C ALA A 67 -12.71 -6.07 10.36
N GLN A 68 -13.77 -6.83 10.64
CA GLN A 68 -15.10 -6.29 10.92
C GLN A 68 -15.27 -5.93 12.41
N THR A 69 -14.44 -6.48 13.29
CA THR A 69 -14.47 -6.20 14.73
C THR A 69 -13.69 -4.93 15.08
N GLU A 70 -14.05 -4.26 16.18
CA GLU A 70 -13.34 -3.06 16.64
C GLU A 70 -11.87 -3.37 17.02
N ALA A 71 -11.65 -4.46 17.76
CA ALA A 71 -10.31 -4.90 18.13
C ALA A 71 -9.45 -5.25 16.91
N GLY A 72 -10.04 -5.93 15.92
CA GLY A 72 -9.34 -6.28 14.69
C GLY A 72 -9.05 -5.07 13.80
N LYS A 73 -9.96 -4.09 13.70
CA LYS A 73 -9.68 -2.80 13.06
C LYS A 73 -8.50 -2.10 13.72
N GLY A 74 -8.45 -2.09 15.05
CA GLY A 74 -7.29 -1.58 15.80
C GLY A 74 -5.99 -2.33 15.47
N ALA A 75 -6.05 -3.65 15.33
CA ALA A 75 -4.89 -4.48 15.01
C ALA A 75 -4.34 -4.21 13.59
N ILE A 76 -5.21 -3.94 12.61
CA ILE A 76 -4.80 -3.74 11.20
C ILE A 76 -4.54 -2.27 10.84
N ALA A 77 -5.02 -1.32 11.65
CA ALA A 77 -4.89 0.11 11.40
C ALA A 77 -3.42 0.59 11.33
N ILE A 78 -2.48 -0.12 11.96
CA ILE A 78 -1.05 0.18 11.88
C ILE A 78 -0.52 0.15 10.44
N TYR A 79 -1.15 -0.65 9.56
CA TYR A 79 -0.81 -0.75 8.14
C TYR A 79 -1.69 0.13 7.25
N SER A 80 -2.52 1.01 7.84
CA SER A 80 -3.55 1.76 7.09
C SER A 80 -4.51 0.85 6.32
N HIS A 81 -4.67 -0.41 6.74
CA HIS A 81 -5.61 -1.34 6.14
C HIS A 81 -7.02 -1.09 6.67
N GLU A 82 -8.00 -1.11 5.77
CA GLU A 82 -9.42 -0.99 6.11
C GLU A 82 -10.13 -2.37 6.18
N GLY A 83 -9.47 -3.41 5.64
CA GLY A 83 -9.96 -4.77 5.67
C GLY A 83 -9.24 -5.67 4.66
N TYR A 84 -9.85 -6.83 4.38
CA TYR A 84 -9.31 -7.85 3.49
C TYR A 84 -10.35 -8.25 2.45
N LYS A 85 -9.88 -8.66 1.26
CA LYS A 85 -10.73 -9.23 0.21
C LYS A 85 -10.06 -10.48 -0.36
N VAL A 86 -10.86 -11.45 -0.77
CA VAL A 86 -10.37 -12.56 -1.59
C VAL A 86 -10.03 -12.04 -2.97
N VAL A 87 -8.91 -12.49 -3.52
CA VAL A 87 -8.42 -12.14 -4.86
C VAL A 87 -7.99 -13.36 -5.64
N THR A 88 -7.86 -13.16 -6.94
CA THR A 88 -7.39 -14.13 -7.93
C THR A 88 -6.10 -13.63 -8.56
N ASP A 89 -5.39 -14.50 -9.29
CA ASP A 89 -4.20 -14.11 -10.04
C ASP A 89 -4.48 -12.95 -11.02
N ALA A 90 -5.67 -12.92 -11.63
CA ALA A 90 -6.05 -11.88 -12.58
C ALA A 90 -6.10 -10.48 -11.96
N ASP A 91 -6.32 -10.36 -10.65
CA ASP A 91 -6.33 -9.07 -9.95
C ASP A 91 -4.94 -8.40 -9.92
N TYR A 92 -3.85 -9.16 -10.16
CA TYR A 92 -2.47 -8.67 -10.16
C TYR A 92 -1.97 -8.20 -11.54
N GLU A 93 -2.84 -8.21 -12.55
CA GLU A 93 -2.44 -7.85 -13.92
C GLU A 93 -1.94 -6.40 -14.04
N ALA A 94 -2.53 -5.47 -13.30
CA ALA A 94 -2.04 -4.09 -13.24
C ALA A 94 -0.61 -4.00 -12.67
N THR A 95 -0.31 -4.80 -11.65
CA THR A 95 1.02 -4.90 -11.05
C THR A 95 2.03 -5.51 -12.04
N ARG A 96 1.63 -6.53 -12.79
CA ARG A 96 2.48 -7.13 -13.84
C ARG A 96 2.85 -6.13 -14.93
N LYS A 97 1.87 -5.38 -15.44
CA LYS A 97 2.12 -4.30 -16.41
C LYS A 97 3.01 -3.20 -15.87
N ALA A 98 2.82 -2.80 -14.61
CA ALA A 98 3.69 -1.83 -13.96
C ALA A 98 5.13 -2.36 -13.86
N ALA A 99 5.31 -3.64 -13.54
CA ALA A 99 6.63 -4.26 -13.46
C ALA A 99 7.34 -4.34 -14.82
N GLU A 100 6.61 -4.56 -15.93
CA GLU A 100 7.17 -4.55 -17.29
C GLU A 100 7.74 -3.17 -17.68
N VAL A 101 7.06 -2.09 -17.30
CA VAL A 101 7.56 -0.72 -17.54
C VAL A 101 8.83 -0.45 -16.75
N LEU A 102 8.94 -1.02 -15.54
CA LEU A 102 10.09 -0.83 -14.65
C LEU A 102 11.28 -1.74 -14.99
N SER A 103 11.03 -2.92 -15.54
CA SER A 103 12.08 -3.91 -15.84
C SER A 103 12.94 -3.55 -17.05
N GLY A 104 12.55 -2.50 -17.80
CA GLY A 104 13.43 -1.83 -18.76
C GLY A 104 14.08 -2.79 -19.77
N ASN A 105 13.26 -3.42 -20.61
CA ASN A 105 13.74 -3.97 -21.88
C ASN A 105 13.59 -2.94 -22.99
#